data_AF-A0A940UBR6-F1
#
_entry.id   AF-A0A940UBR6-F1
#
_cell.length_a   1.000
_cell.length_b   1.000
_cell.length_c   1.000
_cell.angle_alpha   90.00
_cell.angle_beta   90.00
_cell.angle_gamma   90.00
#
_symmetry.space_group_name_H-M   'P 1'
#
loop_
_entity.id
_entity.type
_entity.pdbx_description
1 polymer ?
#
loop_
_entity_poly.entity_id
_entity_poly.type
_entity_poly.pdbx_seq_one_letter_code
_entity_poly.pdbx_strand_id
1 'polypeptide(L)'
;MVVVCWCSAALADDSRFSTNLFPKFQTRGCTRCHDFFEQNLGGLAFQSHKERSVEMCVVCHQKNVTGFEHPEEWFAQPGLYTSGMDARQTCEATMSASHAKFKSRRLLKKQLEEHLFEDPRVLWGIEGATPSSGVLPNGKKEDDLVKGGLALWKEQVNAWIQGGMKCQ
;
A
#
# COMPACT_ATOMS: atom_id res chain seq x y z
N MET A 1 26.16 45.01 10.17
CA MET A 1 24.98 44.64 9.36
C MET A 1 25.07 43.15 9.12
N VAL A 2 24.30 42.32 9.83
CA VAL A 2 24.37 40.85 9.74
C VAL A 2 23.36 40.43 8.69
N VAL A 3 23.84 39.93 7.55
CA VAL A 3 23.00 39.33 6.51
C VAL A 3 22.67 37.92 6.96
N VAL A 4 21.45 37.74 7.48
CA VAL A 4 20.90 36.40 7.76
C VAL A 4 20.53 35.78 6.42
N CYS A 5 21.33 34.81 5.99
CA CYS A 5 21.07 34.01 4.81
C CYS A 5 19.96 32.99 5.17
N TRP A 6 18.73 33.25 4.72
CA TRP A 6 17.66 32.26 4.79
C TRP A 6 17.93 31.17 3.74
N CYS A 7 18.34 30.00 4.21
CA CYS A 7 18.24 28.77 3.42
C CYS A 7 16.75 28.46 3.24
N SER A 8 16.22 28.75 2.06
CA SER A 8 14.96 28.17 1.61
C SER A 8 15.10 26.66 1.62
N ALA A 9 14.43 25.98 2.55
CA ALA A 9 14.20 24.55 2.40
C ALA A 9 13.51 24.36 1.06
N ALA A 10 14.16 23.65 0.13
CA ALA A 10 13.51 23.23 -1.10
C ALA A 10 12.24 22.49 -0.68
N LEU A 11 11.06 23.07 -0.98
CA LEU A 11 9.78 22.41 -0.77
C LEU A 11 9.90 21.03 -1.42
N ALA A 12 9.81 19.98 -0.60
CA ALA A 12 9.79 18.62 -1.11
C ALA A 12 8.71 18.58 -2.19
N ASP A 13 9.06 18.08 -3.37
CA ASP A 13 8.13 18.01 -4.48
C ASP A 13 7.08 16.94 -4.13
N ASP A 14 5.98 17.38 -3.53
CA ASP A 14 4.97 16.50 -2.97
C ASP A 14 4.30 15.59 -4.01
N SER A 15 4.52 15.90 -5.29
CA SER A 15 4.06 15.10 -6.42
C SER A 15 4.94 13.89 -6.73
N ARG A 16 6.10 13.74 -6.09
CA ARG A 16 7.01 12.62 -6.31
C ARG A 16 6.61 11.40 -5.51
N PHE A 17 6.42 10.29 -6.24
CA PHE A 17 6.17 8.99 -5.64
C PHE A 17 7.29 8.59 -4.68
N SER A 18 8.55 8.76 -5.10
CA SER A 18 9.73 8.33 -4.35
C SER A 18 9.89 9.01 -2.99
N THR A 19 9.39 10.25 -2.84
CA THR A 19 9.53 11.03 -1.60
C THR A 19 8.44 10.71 -0.58
N ASN A 20 7.16 10.78 -0.99
CA ASN A 20 6.05 10.74 -0.05
C ASN A 20 5.31 9.40 0.00
N LEU A 21 5.26 8.67 -1.11
CA LEU A 21 4.47 7.44 -1.22
C LEU A 21 5.34 6.21 -1.04
N PHE A 22 6.49 6.12 -1.71
CA PHE A 22 7.31 4.91 -1.70
C PHE A 22 7.60 4.36 -0.30
N PRO A 23 8.05 5.14 0.70
CA PRO A 23 8.30 4.61 2.04
C PRO A 23 7.07 3.96 2.68
N LYS A 24 5.86 4.44 2.33
CA LYS A 24 4.59 3.92 2.86
C LYS A 24 4.23 2.57 2.25
N PHE A 25 4.55 2.37 0.97
CA PHE A 25 4.38 1.08 0.28
C PHE A 25 5.30 0.00 0.85
N GLN A 26 6.37 0.40 1.54
CA GLN A 26 7.36 -0.50 2.14
C GLN A 26 7.04 -0.88 3.61
N THR A 27 5.97 -0.34 4.19
CA THR A 27 5.52 -0.76 5.54
C THR A 27 5.03 -2.21 5.54
N ARG A 28 5.09 -2.88 6.68
CA ARG A 28 4.52 -4.24 6.84
C ARG A 28 3.02 -4.29 6.60
N GLY A 29 2.29 -3.21 6.91
CA GLY A 29 0.88 -3.08 6.55
C GLY A 29 0.63 -3.30 5.05
N CYS A 30 1.46 -2.73 4.19
CA CYS A 30 1.36 -2.89 2.74
C CYS A 30 1.98 -4.22 2.24
N THR A 31 3.23 -4.48 2.64
CA THR A 31 4.01 -5.63 2.13
C THR A 31 3.44 -6.98 2.57
N ARG A 32 2.73 -7.05 3.71
CA ARG A 32 2.08 -8.29 4.17
C ARG A 32 1.03 -8.83 3.19
N CYS A 33 0.35 -7.95 2.44
CA CYS A 33 -0.62 -8.37 1.43
C CYS A 33 0.02 -8.61 0.06
N HIS A 34 1.02 -7.79 -0.28
CA HIS A 34 1.69 -7.84 -1.59
C HIS A 34 2.70 -8.99 -1.70
N ASP A 35 3.45 -9.28 -0.65
CA ASP A 35 4.55 -10.24 -0.69
C ASP A 35 4.12 -11.67 -0.30
N PHE A 36 2.81 -11.90 -0.16
CA PHE A 36 2.23 -13.14 0.35
C PHE A 36 2.51 -14.37 -0.55
N PHE A 37 2.58 -14.18 -1.87
CA PHE A 37 2.65 -15.30 -2.84
C PHE A 37 4.05 -15.76 -3.25
N GLU A 38 5.12 -15.20 -2.69
CA GLU A 38 6.49 -15.61 -3.04
C GLU A 38 6.93 -16.88 -2.31
N GLN A 39 6.60 -18.04 -2.91
CA GLN A 39 6.89 -19.38 -2.39
C GLN A 39 8.37 -19.62 -2.07
N ASN A 40 9.29 -19.01 -2.83
CA ASN A 40 10.73 -19.25 -2.74
C ASN A 40 11.45 -18.32 -1.74
N LEU A 41 10.83 -17.18 -1.41
CA LEU A 41 11.39 -16.21 -0.47
C LEU A 41 10.86 -16.42 0.96
N GLY A 42 9.89 -17.33 1.12
CA GLY A 42 9.20 -17.54 2.38
C GLY A 42 8.60 -16.22 2.87
N GLY A 43 7.80 -15.59 1.99
CA GLY A 43 7.29 -14.20 2.06
C GLY A 43 7.29 -13.60 3.46
N LEU A 44 7.64 -12.31 3.57
CA LEU A 44 7.86 -11.56 4.83
C LEU A 44 6.86 -11.86 5.97
N ALA A 45 5.67 -12.30 5.62
CA ALA A 45 4.71 -12.89 6.53
C ALA A 45 4.57 -14.42 6.32
N PHE A 46 5.24 -15.16 7.21
CA PHE A 46 4.79 -16.42 7.83
C PHE A 46 5.41 -17.74 7.34
N GLN A 47 6.39 -18.23 8.11
CA GLN A 47 6.60 -19.67 8.29
C GLN A 47 5.30 -20.42 8.66
N SER A 48 4.36 -19.77 9.35
CA SER A 48 3.07 -20.36 9.72
C SER A 48 2.05 -20.47 8.59
N HIS A 49 2.25 -19.81 7.43
CA HIS A 49 1.35 -19.87 6.27
C HIS A 49 2.00 -20.58 5.07
N LYS A 50 3.23 -21.07 5.23
CA LYS A 50 3.84 -22.00 4.29
C LYS A 50 2.88 -23.17 4.06
N GLU A 51 2.61 -23.49 2.79
CA GLU A 51 1.71 -24.59 2.37
C GLU A 51 0.22 -24.42 2.71
N ARG A 52 -0.23 -23.23 3.16
CA ARG A 52 -1.67 -22.96 3.32
C ARG A 52 -2.31 -22.57 2.00
N SER A 53 -3.48 -23.13 1.73
CA SER A 53 -4.33 -22.69 0.61
C SER A 53 -5.13 -21.44 1.01
N VAL A 54 -5.63 -20.69 0.02
CA VAL A 54 -6.42 -19.47 0.23
C VAL A 54 -7.66 -19.75 1.09
N GLU A 55 -8.25 -20.93 0.96
CA GLU A 55 -9.43 -21.37 1.72
C GLU A 55 -9.13 -21.53 3.21
N MET A 56 -7.90 -21.85 3.60
CA MET A 56 -7.51 -21.93 5.02
C MET A 56 -7.38 -20.55 5.67
N CYS A 57 -7.23 -19.50 4.85
CA CYS A 57 -7.05 -18.14 5.35
C CYS A 57 -8.35 -17.54 5.87
N VAL A 58 -9.49 -17.86 5.23
CA VAL A 58 -10.81 -17.32 5.63
C VAL A 58 -11.23 -17.74 7.03
N VAL A 59 -10.63 -18.83 7.56
CA VAL A 59 -10.82 -19.28 8.95
C VAL A 59 -10.34 -18.22 9.94
N CYS A 60 -9.23 -17.55 9.64
CA CYS A 60 -8.60 -16.55 10.51
C CYS A 60 -8.89 -15.10 10.08
N HIS A 61 -9.02 -14.86 8.78
CA HIS A 61 -9.20 -13.53 8.18
C HIS A 61 -10.68 -13.20 7.95
N GLN A 62 -11.49 -13.45 8.97
CA GLN A 62 -12.92 -13.15 8.96
C GLN A 62 -13.16 -11.62 8.99
N LYS A 63 -14.32 -11.18 8.50
CA LYS A 63 -14.73 -9.76 8.47
C LYS A 63 -14.55 -9.03 9.80
N ASN A 64 -14.80 -9.68 10.92
CA ASN A 64 -14.63 -9.09 12.26
C ASN A 64 -13.16 -8.88 12.66
N VAL A 65 -12.21 -9.58 12.04
CA VAL A 65 -10.76 -9.42 12.24
C VAL A 65 -10.22 -8.40 11.25
N THR A 66 -10.50 -8.57 9.97
CA THR A 66 -9.85 -7.81 8.90
C THR A 66 -10.64 -6.60 8.43
N GLY A 67 -11.97 -6.60 8.61
CA GLY A 67 -12.89 -5.61 8.07
C GLY A 67 -13.40 -5.93 6.66
N PHE A 68 -12.97 -7.03 6.04
CA PHE A 68 -13.27 -7.36 4.64
C PHE A 68 -14.63 -8.05 4.51
N GLU A 69 -15.44 -7.65 3.53
CA GLU A 69 -16.70 -8.34 3.23
C GLU A 69 -16.44 -9.76 2.73
N HIS A 70 -15.44 -9.89 1.86
CA HIS A 70 -15.03 -11.14 1.21
C HIS A 70 -13.59 -11.48 1.66
N PRO A 71 -13.41 -12.46 2.56
CA PRO A 71 -12.10 -12.84 3.10
C PRO A 71 -11.04 -13.21 2.05
N GLU A 72 -11.46 -13.69 0.88
CA GLU A 72 -10.61 -14.00 -0.28
C GLU A 72 -9.97 -12.76 -0.92
N GLU A 73 -10.56 -11.57 -0.74
CA GLU A 73 -10.03 -10.30 -1.25
C GLU A 73 -8.84 -9.79 -0.42
N TRP A 74 -8.53 -10.45 0.69
CA TRP A 74 -7.43 -10.10 1.58
C TRP A 74 -6.05 -10.06 0.90
N PHE A 75 -5.84 -10.85 -0.16
CA PHE A 75 -4.54 -11.00 -0.80
C PHE A 75 -4.39 -10.10 -2.02
N ALA A 76 -3.19 -9.54 -2.23
CA ALA A 76 -2.86 -8.92 -3.50
C ALA A 76 -2.71 -9.97 -4.62
N GLN A 77 -2.52 -9.50 -5.85
CA GLN A 77 -2.33 -10.38 -7.01
C GLN A 77 -1.04 -11.21 -6.87
N PRO A 78 -1.01 -12.47 -7.36
CA PRO A 78 0.21 -13.28 -7.40
C PRO A 78 1.36 -12.60 -8.14
N GLY A 79 2.58 -12.77 -7.65
CA GLY A 79 3.83 -12.29 -8.29
C GLY A 79 4.17 -10.81 -8.07
N LEU A 80 3.48 -10.12 -7.16
CA LEU A 80 3.72 -8.70 -6.85
C LEU A 80 4.55 -8.52 -5.57
N TYR A 81 5.87 -8.74 -5.65
CA TYR A 81 6.78 -8.57 -4.50
C TYR A 81 7.28 -7.13 -4.35
N THR A 82 6.63 -6.36 -3.48
CA THR A 82 6.90 -4.91 -3.30
C THR A 82 8.09 -4.61 -2.41
N SER A 83 8.44 -5.47 -1.43
CA SER A 83 9.58 -5.19 -0.54
C SER A 83 10.96 -5.32 -1.21
N GLY A 84 11.01 -5.94 -2.38
CA GLY A 84 12.23 -6.02 -3.21
C GLY A 84 12.32 -4.94 -4.28
N MET A 85 11.32 -4.08 -4.39
CA MET A 85 11.24 -3.06 -5.43
C MET A 85 11.81 -1.73 -4.95
N ASP A 86 12.54 -1.05 -5.83
CA ASP A 86 12.84 0.37 -5.65
C ASP A 86 11.58 1.24 -5.89
N ALA A 87 11.70 2.55 -5.68
CA ALA A 87 10.59 3.50 -5.84
C ALA A 87 9.98 3.47 -7.25
N ARG A 88 10.83 3.36 -8.27
CA ARG A 88 10.38 3.36 -9.66
C ARG A 88 9.65 2.06 -9.98
N GLN A 89 10.23 0.92 -9.61
CA GLN A 89 9.64 -0.39 -9.79
C GLN A 89 8.29 -0.50 -9.08
N THR A 90 8.19 -0.02 -7.84
CA THR A 90 6.93 -0.02 -7.07
C THR A 90 5.86 0.82 -7.76
N CYS A 91 6.22 2.02 -8.22
CA CYS A 91 5.32 2.92 -8.95
C CYS A 91 4.84 2.31 -10.27
N GLU A 92 5.76 1.78 -11.08
CA GLU A 92 5.45 1.16 -12.36
C GLU A 92 4.59 -0.10 -12.18
N ALA A 93 4.87 -0.93 -11.17
CA ALA A 93 4.07 -2.11 -10.84
C ALA A 93 2.65 -1.74 -10.38
N THR A 94 2.51 -0.72 -9.53
CA THR A 94 1.20 -0.21 -9.07
C THR A 94 0.36 0.30 -10.24
N MET A 95 0.98 1.10 -11.12
CA MET A 95 0.32 1.58 -12.33
C MET A 95 0.01 0.42 -13.27
N SER A 96 0.90 -0.54 -13.46
CA SER A 96 0.71 -1.70 -14.35
C SER A 96 -0.45 -2.59 -13.88
N ALA A 97 -0.54 -2.87 -12.57
CA ALA A 97 -1.65 -3.65 -12.01
C ALA A 97 -3.02 -2.97 -12.26
N SER A 98 -3.05 -1.63 -12.21
CA SER A 98 -4.24 -0.84 -12.54
C SER A 98 -4.45 -0.69 -14.07
N HIS A 99 -3.37 -0.54 -14.84
CA HIS A 99 -3.39 -0.29 -16.29
C HIS A 99 -3.52 -1.57 -17.13
N ALA A 100 -3.26 -2.76 -16.56
CA ALA A 100 -3.43 -4.04 -17.25
C ALA A 100 -4.84 -4.20 -17.84
N LYS A 101 -5.82 -3.48 -17.28
CA LYS A 101 -7.21 -3.47 -17.75
C LYS A 101 -7.53 -2.35 -18.77
N PHE A 102 -6.76 -1.26 -18.86
CA PHE A 102 -7.14 -0.09 -19.68
C PHE A 102 -5.96 0.66 -20.31
N LYS A 103 -6.10 1.09 -21.57
CA LYS A 103 -5.09 1.88 -22.30
C LYS A 103 -5.25 3.41 -22.17
N SER A 104 -6.01 3.90 -21.16
CA SER A 104 -6.37 5.31 -21.01
C SER A 104 -5.86 5.90 -19.70
N ARG A 105 -5.11 7.00 -19.76
CA ARG A 105 -4.63 7.70 -18.55
C ARG A 105 -5.76 8.15 -17.63
N ARG A 106 -6.90 8.60 -18.18
CA ARG A 106 -8.04 9.05 -17.38
C ARG A 106 -8.63 7.89 -16.57
N LEU A 107 -8.77 6.72 -17.20
CA LEU A 107 -9.29 5.53 -16.52
C LEU A 107 -8.28 4.99 -15.50
N LEU A 108 -6.98 5.04 -15.83
CA LEU A 108 -5.91 4.69 -14.90
C LEU A 108 -5.98 5.55 -13.62
N LYS A 109 -6.12 6.88 -13.75
CA LYS A 109 -6.26 7.76 -12.59
C LYS A 109 -7.42 7.36 -11.70
N LYS A 110 -8.61 7.18 -12.29
CA LYS A 110 -9.81 6.78 -11.54
C LYS A 110 -9.60 5.46 -10.80
N GLN A 111 -8.95 4.48 -11.42
CA GLN A 111 -8.69 3.19 -10.78
C GLN A 111 -7.63 3.25 -9.70
N LEU A 112 -6.59 4.05 -9.88
CA LEU A 112 -5.59 4.29 -8.83
C LEU A 112 -6.23 4.99 -7.64
N GLU A 113 -7.12 5.96 -7.86
CA GLU A 113 -7.91 6.58 -6.79
C GLU A 113 -8.78 5.54 -6.09
N GLU A 114 -9.58 4.78 -6.82
CA GLU A 114 -10.45 3.73 -6.27
C GLU A 114 -9.66 2.71 -5.46
N HIS A 115 -8.57 2.16 -6.01
CA HIS A 115 -7.73 1.21 -5.31
C HIS A 115 -7.06 1.84 -4.08
N LEU A 116 -6.38 2.97 -4.23
CA LEU A 116 -5.62 3.55 -3.13
C LEU A 116 -6.52 4.18 -2.06
N PHE A 117 -7.80 4.46 -2.34
CA PHE A 117 -8.71 5.11 -1.38
C PHE A 117 -9.73 4.20 -0.76
N GLU A 118 -10.11 3.12 -1.45
CA GLU A 118 -11.28 2.32 -1.10
C GLU A 118 -10.95 0.84 -0.96
N ASP A 119 -9.81 0.38 -1.49
CA ASP A 119 -9.41 -1.02 -1.37
C ASP A 119 -9.23 -1.39 0.11
N PRO A 120 -9.99 -2.37 0.62
CA PRO A 120 -9.91 -2.76 2.03
C PRO A 120 -8.49 -3.17 2.47
N ARG A 121 -7.63 -3.66 1.56
CA ARG A 121 -6.21 -3.98 1.84
C ARG A 121 -5.41 -2.74 2.14
N VAL A 122 -5.59 -1.71 1.32
CA VAL A 122 -4.94 -0.42 1.51
C VAL A 122 -5.43 0.21 2.82
N LEU A 123 -6.75 0.19 3.06
CA LEU A 123 -7.34 0.70 4.30
C LEU A 123 -6.88 -0.06 5.55
N TRP A 124 -6.71 -1.39 5.46
CA TRP A 124 -6.16 -2.17 6.57
C TRP A 124 -4.72 -1.78 6.93
N GLY A 125 -3.89 -1.48 5.91
CA GLY A 125 -2.49 -1.10 6.07
C GLY A 125 -2.25 0.34 6.56
N ILE A 126 -3.29 1.18 6.61
CA ILE A 126 -3.20 2.57 7.06
C ILE A 126 -3.69 2.71 8.50
N GLU A 127 -2.89 3.39 9.32
CA GLU A 127 -3.21 3.63 10.72
C GLU A 127 -4.54 4.39 10.89
N GLY A 128 -5.49 3.79 11.59
CA GLY A 128 -6.78 4.43 11.90
C GLY A 128 -7.69 4.69 10.70
N ALA A 129 -7.42 4.12 9.53
CA ALA A 129 -8.31 4.24 8.38
C ALA A 129 -9.64 3.50 8.60
N THR A 130 -9.63 2.41 9.37
CA THR A 130 -10.82 1.70 9.84
C THR A 130 -10.64 1.26 11.31
N PRO A 131 -11.72 0.88 12.03
CA PRO A 131 -11.60 0.27 13.35
C PRO A 131 -10.75 -1.02 13.37
N SER A 132 -10.63 -1.70 12.23
CA SER A 132 -9.90 -2.96 12.06
C SER A 132 -8.51 -2.78 11.44
N SER A 133 -8.04 -1.55 11.23
CA SER A 133 -6.70 -1.31 10.69
C SER A 133 -5.62 -2.01 11.52
N GLY A 134 -4.75 -2.78 10.86
CA GLY A 134 -3.69 -3.56 11.49
C GLY A 134 -4.14 -4.73 12.37
N VAL A 135 -5.44 -5.06 12.47
CA VAL A 135 -5.89 -6.17 13.31
C VAL A 135 -5.49 -7.50 12.67
N LEU A 136 -4.93 -8.39 13.50
CA LEU A 136 -4.47 -9.73 13.13
C LEU A 136 -5.24 -10.79 13.96
N PRO A 137 -5.24 -12.07 13.52
CA PRO A 137 -5.84 -13.16 14.29
C PRO A 137 -5.32 -13.26 15.73
N ASN A 138 -6.15 -13.81 16.62
CA ASN A 138 -5.88 -13.95 18.05
C ASN A 138 -5.67 -12.62 18.79
N GLY A 139 -6.31 -11.54 18.31
CA GLY A 139 -6.26 -10.22 18.95
C GLY A 139 -4.90 -9.51 18.85
N LYS A 140 -4.01 -9.99 17.97
CA LYS A 140 -2.73 -9.32 17.70
C LYS A 140 -2.95 -8.07 16.84
N LYS A 141 -1.95 -7.18 16.81
CA LYS A 141 -1.93 -6.01 15.91
C LYS A 141 -0.59 -5.91 15.17
N GLU A 142 -0.64 -5.48 13.92
CA GLU A 142 0.50 -4.97 13.16
C GLU A 142 0.82 -3.55 13.65
N ASP A 143 2.08 -3.30 13.99
CA ASP A 143 2.56 -2.03 14.54
C ASP A 143 3.18 -1.12 13.46
N ASP A 144 3.69 -1.72 12.39
CA ASP A 144 4.23 -1.02 11.22
C ASP A 144 3.15 -0.79 10.13
N LEU A 145 2.28 0.18 10.42
CA LEU A 145 1.27 0.70 9.51
C LEU A 145 1.69 2.06 8.93
N VAL A 146 1.09 2.43 7.79
CA VAL A 146 1.26 3.76 7.21
C VAL A 146 0.77 4.83 8.19
N LYS A 147 1.72 5.66 8.65
CA LYS A 147 1.47 6.73 9.64
C LYS A 147 0.82 7.96 9.04
N GLY A 148 0.08 8.68 9.89
CA GLY A 148 -0.62 9.93 9.57
C GLY A 148 -2.07 9.74 9.08
N GLY A 149 -2.50 8.49 8.94
CA GLY A 149 -3.89 8.13 8.67
C GLY A 149 -4.40 8.42 7.26
N LEU A 150 -5.68 8.09 7.05
CA LEU A 150 -6.30 8.09 5.73
C LEU A 150 -6.35 9.47 5.06
N ALA A 151 -6.51 10.54 5.85
CA ALA A 151 -6.58 11.90 5.31
C ALA A 151 -5.26 12.30 4.63
N LEU A 152 -4.13 12.16 5.34
CA LEU A 152 -2.81 12.46 4.80
C LEU A 152 -2.44 11.53 3.63
N TRP A 153 -2.81 10.25 3.73
CA TRP A 153 -2.63 9.31 2.63
C TRP A 153 -3.33 9.79 1.35
N LYS A 154 -4.62 10.14 1.44
CA LYS A 154 -5.41 10.62 0.30
C LYS A 154 -4.84 11.91 -0.29
N GLU A 155 -4.38 12.82 0.55
CA GLU A 155 -3.70 14.05 0.12
C GLU A 155 -2.47 13.74 -0.74
N GLN A 156 -1.57 12.89 -0.25
CA GLN A 156 -0.31 12.58 -0.93
C GLN A 156 -0.52 11.77 -2.21
N VAL A 157 -1.47 10.84 -2.22
CA VAL A 157 -1.86 10.11 -3.43
C VAL A 157 -2.47 11.06 -4.46
N ASN A 158 -3.35 11.98 -4.05
CA ASN A 158 -3.91 12.99 -4.96
C ASN A 158 -2.83 13.88 -5.55
N ALA A 159 -1.87 14.34 -4.74
CA ALA A 159 -0.74 15.14 -5.22
C ALA A 159 0.05 14.41 -6.32
N TRP A 160 0.35 13.12 -6.12
CA TRP A 160 1.02 12.28 -7.12
C TRP A 160 0.18 12.09 -8.40
N ILE A 161 -1.11 11.77 -8.27
CA ILE A 161 -2.02 11.54 -9.40
C ILE A 161 -2.23 12.82 -10.23
N GLN A 162 -2.39 13.96 -9.56
CA GLN A 162 -2.53 15.27 -10.19
C GLN A 162 -1.21 15.74 -10.82
N GLY A 163 -0.07 15.45 -10.17
CA GLY A 163 1.28 15.69 -10.69
C GLY A 163 1.70 14.83 -11.87
N GLY A 164 0.82 13.92 -12.33
CA GLY A 164 0.99 13.14 -13.55
C GLY A 164 1.49 11.72 -13.33
N MET A 165 1.45 11.21 -12.10
CA MET A 165 1.85 9.84 -11.73
C MET A 165 3.30 9.53 -12.10
N LYS A 166 4.22 10.47 -11.83
CA LYS A 166 5.64 10.28 -12.13
C LYS A 166 6.25 9.27 -11.16
N CYS A 167 7.03 8.33 -11.68
CA CYS A 167 7.76 7.32 -10.90
C CYS A 167 9.18 7.70 -10.53
N GLN A 168 9.58 8.95 -10.80
CA GLN A 168 10.89 9.52 -10.52
C GLN A 168 10.90 10.10 -9.10
#